data_AF-A0A7V2HC61-F1
#
_entry.id   AF-A0A7V2HC61-F1
#
_cell.length_a   1.000
_cell.length_b   1.000
_cell.length_c   1.000
_cell.angle_alpha   90.00
_cell.angle_beta   90.00
_cell.angle_gamma   90.00
#
_symmetry.space_group_name_H-M   'P 1'
#
loop_
_entity.id
_entity.type
_entity.pdbx_description
1 polymer ?
#
loop_
_entity_poly.entity_id
_entity_poly.type
_entity_poly.pdbx_seq_one_letter_code
_entity_poly.pdbx_strand_id
1 'polypeptide(L)'
;MKPPAIERRELIRILAAAPAAPAAAAAGAYVPRFFTKEEYAKLDELTAALLPEEPGSPGARSANVGFYVDTVLLYAPADMQQQWRRGVASIDPSRFAALATAETNPSTEDERFFGVFKRLVLEAFFQSDAGAKFFGYRGNAAVSGFNGCAR
;
A
#
# COMPACT_ATOMS: atom_id res chain seq x y z
N MET A 1 16.54 23.13 -30.25
CA MET A 1 16.61 23.29 -28.77
C MET A 1 17.23 22.02 -28.22
N LYS A 2 18.51 22.06 -27.81
CA LYS A 2 19.25 20.88 -27.32
C LYS A 2 18.92 20.70 -25.84
N PRO A 3 18.50 19.52 -25.35
CA PRO A 3 18.21 19.35 -23.92
C PRO A 3 19.49 19.56 -23.11
N PRO A 4 19.43 20.18 -21.91
CA PRO A 4 20.61 20.41 -21.10
C PRO A 4 21.24 19.05 -20.73
N ALA A 5 22.56 18.95 -20.91
CA ALA A 5 23.32 17.78 -20.49
C ALA A 5 23.30 17.72 -18.95
N ILE A 6 22.59 16.73 -18.40
CA ILE A 6 22.60 16.49 -16.95
C ILE A 6 23.98 15.96 -16.59
N GLU A 7 24.79 16.80 -15.96
CA GLU A 7 26.13 16.46 -15.49
C GLU A 7 26.07 15.33 -14.45
N ARG A 8 27.03 14.39 -14.49
CA ARG A 8 27.05 13.21 -13.59
C ARG A 8 26.94 13.58 -12.11
N ARG A 9 27.45 14.75 -11.71
CA ARG A 9 27.34 15.31 -10.36
C ARG A 9 25.91 15.76 -10.00
N GLU A 10 25.17 16.32 -10.96
CA GLU A 10 23.75 16.64 -10.81
C GLU A 10 22.92 15.37 -10.71
N LEU A 11 23.23 14.35 -11.53
CA LEU A 11 22.61 13.03 -11.43
C LEU A 11 22.84 12.38 -10.06
N ILE A 12 24.06 12.48 -9.52
CA ILE A 12 24.40 11.98 -8.18
C ILE A 12 23.66 12.76 -7.08
N ARG A 13 23.44 14.07 -7.22
CA ARG A 13 22.63 14.83 -6.25
C ARG A 13 21.16 14.45 -6.29
N ILE A 14 20.60 14.23 -7.48
CA ILE A 14 19.23 13.73 -7.66
C ILE A 14 19.09 12.33 -7.07
N LEU A 15 20.08 11.45 -7.25
CA LEU A 15 20.10 10.08 -6.72
C LEU A 15 20.44 10.00 -5.23
N ALA A 16 21.26 10.92 -4.70
CA ALA A 16 21.63 11.01 -3.29
C ALA A 16 20.59 11.79 -2.44
N ALA A 17 19.58 12.36 -3.08
CA ALA A 17 18.36 12.84 -2.44
C ALA A 17 17.29 11.74 -2.33
N ALA A 18 17.70 10.47 -2.29
CA ALA A 18 16.92 9.42 -1.66
C ALA A 18 17.20 9.48 -0.15
N PRO A 19 16.38 10.19 0.66
CA PRO A 19 16.27 9.74 2.04
C PRO A 19 15.82 8.28 1.97
N ALA A 20 16.32 7.43 2.87
CA ALA A 20 15.54 6.26 3.29
C ALA A 20 14.10 6.77 3.42
N ALA A 21 13.17 6.19 2.65
CA ALA A 21 11.82 6.72 2.46
C ALA A 21 11.32 7.26 3.80
N PRO A 22 10.93 8.55 3.89
CA PRO A 22 10.63 9.14 5.16
C PRO A 22 9.58 8.28 5.85
N ALA A 23 9.94 7.78 7.02
CA ALA A 23 9.01 7.21 7.97
C ALA A 23 7.83 8.17 8.08
N ALA A 24 6.64 7.66 7.75
CA ALA A 24 5.36 8.32 7.99
C ALA A 24 5.31 9.80 7.56
N ALA A 25 5.12 10.06 6.27
CA ALA A 25 4.34 11.24 5.90
C ALA A 25 2.97 11.07 6.58
N ALA A 26 2.68 11.89 7.58
CA ALA A 26 1.44 11.86 8.33
C ALA A 26 0.24 11.74 7.38
N ALA A 27 -0.71 10.88 7.73
CA ALA A 27 -1.92 10.56 6.96
C ALA A 27 -2.86 11.75 6.64
N GLY A 28 -2.43 13.00 6.85
CA GLY A 28 -3.17 14.22 6.50
C GLY A 28 -2.56 15.06 5.35
N ALA A 29 -1.40 14.69 4.80
CA ALA A 29 -0.70 15.52 3.81
C ALA A 29 -0.50 14.86 2.43
N TYR A 30 -0.92 13.60 2.26
CA TYR A 30 -0.75 12.91 0.99
C TYR A 30 -1.76 13.38 -0.05
N VAL A 31 -1.27 13.75 -1.24
CA VAL A 31 -2.10 14.04 -2.42
C VAL A 31 -2.04 12.83 -3.35
N PRO A 32 -3.17 12.14 -3.59
CA PRO A 32 -3.23 10.98 -4.47
C PRO A 32 -2.74 11.31 -5.87
N ARG A 33 -2.02 10.36 -6.48
CA ARG A 33 -1.43 10.51 -7.82
C ARG A 33 -2.16 9.67 -8.86
N PHE A 34 -2.73 8.53 -8.44
CA PHE A 34 -3.54 7.71 -9.31
C PHE A 34 -5.02 8.04 -9.12
N PHE A 35 -5.57 7.86 -7.93
CA PHE A 35 -6.96 8.17 -7.64
C PHE A 35 -7.23 9.69 -7.63
N THR A 36 -8.48 10.07 -7.89
CA THR A 36 -8.99 11.39 -7.51
C THR A 36 -9.07 11.50 -5.98
N LYS A 37 -9.29 12.71 -5.46
CA LYS A 37 -9.42 12.91 -4.01
C LYS A 37 -10.61 12.14 -3.44
N GLU A 38 -11.71 12.12 -4.18
CA GLU A 38 -12.96 11.47 -3.79
C GLU A 38 -12.81 9.94 -3.80
N GLU A 39 -12.22 9.37 -4.86
CA GLU A 39 -11.95 7.93 -4.92
C GLU A 39 -10.94 7.50 -3.85
N TYR A 40 -9.91 8.31 -3.58
CA TYR A 40 -8.94 8.01 -2.52
C TYR A 40 -9.58 8.09 -1.13
N ALA A 41 -10.49 9.03 -0.89
CA ALA A 41 -11.24 9.08 0.37
C ALA A 41 -12.09 7.81 0.57
N LYS A 42 -12.71 7.29 -0.50
CA LYS A 42 -13.42 6.01 -0.45
C LYS A 42 -12.46 4.85 -0.19
N LEU A 43 -11.31 4.83 -0.85
CA LEU A 43 -10.26 3.83 -0.59
C LEU A 43 -9.80 3.88 0.89
N ASP A 44 -9.55 5.06 1.44
CA ASP A 44 -9.15 5.23 2.85
C ASP A 44 -10.22 4.64 3.80
N GLU A 45 -11.49 4.93 3.56
CA GLU A 45 -12.61 4.34 4.31
C GLU A 45 -12.61 2.80 4.23
N LEU A 46 -12.51 2.24 3.01
CA LEU A 46 -12.51 0.80 2.79
C LEU A 46 -11.33 0.11 3.47
N THR A 47 -10.13 0.70 3.37
CA THR A 47 -8.91 0.12 3.98
C THR A 47 -8.95 0.21 5.50
N ALA A 48 -9.41 1.33 6.07
CA ALA A 48 -9.59 1.49 7.51
C ALA A 48 -10.68 0.58 8.08
N ALA A 49 -11.73 0.28 7.31
CA ALA A 49 -12.74 -0.70 7.72
C ALA A 49 -12.21 -2.14 7.68
N LEU A 50 -11.37 -2.47 6.69
CA LEU A 50 -10.78 -3.80 6.57
C LEU A 50 -9.71 -4.06 7.64
N LEU A 51 -8.91 -3.04 7.98
CA LEU A 51 -7.84 -3.10 8.97
C LEU A 51 -7.95 -1.91 9.94
N PRO A 52 -8.80 -2.01 10.97
CA PRO A 52 -9.04 -0.92 11.92
C PRO A 52 -7.83 -0.68 12.83
N GLU A 53 -7.75 0.54 13.37
CA GLU A 53 -6.81 0.86 14.44
C GLU A 53 -7.40 0.49 15.79
N GLU A 54 -6.63 -0.24 16.60
CA GLU A 54 -7.02 -0.64 17.95
C GLU A 54 -5.90 -0.33 18.96
N PRO A 55 -6.20 -0.18 20.26
CA PRO A 55 -5.17 0.02 21.27
C PRO A 55 -4.10 -1.09 21.23
N GLY A 56 -2.86 -0.72 20.91
CA GLY A 56 -1.74 -1.65 20.79
C GLY A 56 -1.63 -2.38 19.44
N SER A 57 -2.51 -2.11 18.47
CA SER A 57 -2.47 -2.67 17.12
C SER A 57 -2.60 -1.58 16.06
N PRO A 58 -1.61 -1.39 15.18
CA PRO A 58 -1.72 -0.41 14.10
C PRO A 58 -2.74 -0.88 13.05
N GLY A 59 -3.36 0.08 12.38
CA GLY A 59 -4.35 -0.14 11.33
C GLY A 59 -3.90 0.40 9.99
N ALA A 60 -4.80 0.42 9.01
CA ALA A 60 -4.48 0.84 7.64
C ALA A 60 -3.91 2.26 7.54
N ARG A 61 -4.44 3.21 8.34
CA ARG A 61 -4.04 4.62 8.29
C ARG A 61 -2.64 4.84 8.86
N SER A 62 -2.38 4.38 10.08
CA SER A 62 -1.05 4.41 10.69
C SER A 62 0.01 3.65 9.88
N ALA A 63 -0.40 2.63 9.11
CA ALA A 63 0.49 1.88 8.22
C ALA A 63 0.63 2.48 6.80
N ASN A 64 -0.04 3.60 6.47
CA ASN A 64 -0.03 4.21 5.14
C ASN A 64 -0.46 3.27 4.00
N VAL A 65 -1.44 2.40 4.27
CA VAL A 65 -1.94 1.43 3.29
C VAL A 65 -2.52 2.13 2.05
N GLY A 66 -3.33 3.18 2.23
CA GLY A 66 -3.92 3.92 1.11
C GLY A 66 -2.87 4.50 0.16
N PHE A 67 -1.78 5.06 0.72
CA PHE A 67 -0.64 5.57 -0.04
C PHE A 67 0.03 4.47 -0.87
N TYR A 68 0.26 3.31 -0.28
CA TYR A 68 0.85 2.17 -0.96
C TYR A 68 -0.03 1.72 -2.13
N VAL A 69 -1.34 1.54 -1.90
CA VAL A 69 -2.29 1.11 -2.93
C VAL A 69 -2.35 2.10 -4.09
N ASP A 70 -2.46 3.41 -3.81
CA ASP A 70 -2.44 4.45 -4.84
C ASP A 70 -1.12 4.43 -5.65
N THR A 71 0.01 4.25 -4.97
CA THR A 71 1.33 4.21 -5.61
C THR A 71 1.52 2.97 -6.49
N VAL A 72 1.11 1.79 -6.03
CA VAL A 72 1.19 0.55 -6.81
C VAL A 72 0.31 0.65 -8.06
N LEU A 73 -0.91 1.18 -7.93
CA LEU A 73 -1.85 1.29 -9.04
C LEU A 73 -1.46 2.38 -10.05
N LEU A 74 -0.74 3.41 -9.62
CA LEU A 74 -0.17 4.42 -10.52
C LEU A 74 0.68 3.79 -11.64
N TYR A 75 1.38 2.69 -11.35
CA TYR A 75 2.25 1.99 -12.30
C TYR A 75 1.64 0.67 -12.82
N ALA A 76 0.40 0.37 -12.46
CA ALA A 76 -0.30 -0.81 -12.95
C ALA A 76 -0.73 -0.67 -14.42
N PRO A 77 -0.94 -1.78 -15.15
CA PRO A 77 -1.57 -1.79 -16.47
C PRO A 77 -2.93 -1.06 -16.47
N ALA A 78 -3.27 -0.42 -17.60
CA ALA A 78 -4.46 0.44 -17.71
C ALA A 78 -5.77 -0.32 -17.44
N ASP A 79 -5.87 -1.58 -17.83
CA ASP A 79 -7.02 -2.44 -17.56
C ASP A 79 -7.18 -2.70 -16.05
N MET A 80 -6.06 -2.95 -15.34
CA MET A 80 -6.07 -3.09 -13.89
C MET A 80 -6.46 -1.77 -13.19
N GLN A 81 -5.95 -0.64 -13.66
CA GLN A 81 -6.36 0.69 -13.15
C GLN A 81 -7.88 0.89 -13.25
N GLN A 82 -8.48 0.56 -14.40
CA GLN A 82 -9.93 0.70 -14.58
C GLN A 82 -10.73 -0.28 -13.74
N GLN A 83 -10.27 -1.52 -13.59
CA GLN A 83 -10.88 -2.50 -12.70
C GLN A 83 -10.88 -2.01 -11.24
N TRP A 84 -9.78 -1.41 -10.78
CA TRP A 84 -9.68 -0.87 -9.43
C TRP A 84 -10.58 0.34 -9.18
N ARG A 85 -10.69 1.27 -10.13
CA ARG A 85 -11.64 2.40 -10.01
C ARG A 85 -13.08 1.91 -9.88
N ARG A 86 -13.48 0.96 -10.73
CA ARG A 86 -14.83 0.36 -10.68
C ARG A 86 -15.06 -0.38 -9.37
N GLY A 87 -14.10 -1.20 -8.94
CA GLY A 87 -14.20 -1.98 -7.71
C GLY A 87 -14.27 -1.11 -6.45
N VAL A 88 -13.41 -0.10 -6.32
CA VAL A 88 -13.44 0.84 -5.19
C VAL A 88 -14.79 1.57 -5.11
N ALA A 89 -15.38 1.90 -6.27
CA ALA A 89 -16.69 2.53 -6.33
C ALA A 89 -17.86 1.58 -6.03
N SER A 90 -17.72 0.27 -6.25
CA SER A 90 -18.83 -0.70 -6.17
C SER A 90 -19.02 -1.34 -4.80
N ILE A 91 -17.96 -1.42 -3.98
CA ILE A 91 -18.00 -2.05 -2.66
C ILE A 91 -18.15 -1.02 -1.53
N ASP A 92 -18.68 -1.48 -0.41
CA ASP A 92 -18.89 -0.68 0.80
C ASP A 92 -18.53 -1.50 2.05
N PRO A 93 -17.98 -0.90 3.13
CA PRO A 93 -17.64 -1.60 4.36
C PRO A 93 -18.77 -2.48 4.92
N SER A 94 -20.03 -2.02 4.82
CA SER A 94 -21.19 -2.77 5.31
C SER A 94 -21.38 -4.13 4.63
N ARG A 95 -20.80 -4.33 3.44
CA ARG A 95 -20.88 -5.56 2.65
C ARG A 95 -19.71 -6.51 2.89
N PHE A 96 -18.65 -6.10 3.62
CA PHE A 96 -17.42 -6.89 3.74
C PHE A 96 -17.65 -8.29 4.32
N ALA A 97 -18.52 -8.42 5.33
CA ALA A 97 -18.84 -9.73 5.90
C ALA A 97 -19.43 -10.68 4.84
N ALA A 98 -20.36 -10.19 4.01
CA ALA A 98 -20.95 -10.98 2.95
C ALA A 98 -19.94 -11.31 1.84
N LEU A 99 -19.15 -10.32 1.39
CA LEU A 99 -18.12 -10.52 0.37
C LEU A 99 -17.04 -11.52 0.82
N ALA A 100 -16.67 -11.51 2.10
CA ALA A 100 -15.72 -12.45 2.67
C ALA A 100 -16.22 -13.90 2.66
N THR A 101 -17.53 -14.15 2.76
CA THR A 101 -18.06 -15.53 2.66
C THR A 101 -17.89 -16.15 1.27
N ALA A 102 -17.79 -15.33 0.24
CA ALA A 102 -17.61 -15.77 -1.15
C ALA A 102 -16.14 -15.82 -1.58
N GLU A 103 -15.18 -15.50 -0.70
CA GLU A 103 -13.77 -15.29 -1.04
C GLU A 103 -13.11 -16.55 -1.65
N THR A 104 -13.55 -17.74 -1.27
CA THR A 104 -13.05 -19.01 -1.81
C THR A 104 -13.67 -19.40 -3.16
N ASN A 105 -14.84 -18.86 -3.49
CA ASN A 105 -15.54 -19.15 -4.75
C ASN A 105 -16.35 -17.94 -5.25
N PRO A 106 -15.67 -16.88 -5.74
CA PRO A 106 -16.33 -15.62 -6.10
C PRO A 106 -17.04 -15.73 -7.45
N SER A 107 -18.32 -15.39 -7.47
CA SER A 107 -19.20 -15.47 -8.63
C SER A 107 -19.43 -14.10 -9.28
N THR A 108 -19.48 -13.03 -8.48
CA THR A 108 -19.71 -11.65 -8.95
C THR A 108 -18.39 -10.87 -9.12
N GLU A 109 -18.46 -9.73 -9.79
CA GLU A 109 -17.30 -8.83 -9.92
C GLU A 109 -16.87 -8.25 -8.57
N ASP A 110 -17.82 -7.87 -7.71
CA ASP A 110 -17.53 -7.35 -6.36
C ASP A 110 -16.83 -8.40 -5.48
N GLU A 111 -17.26 -9.66 -5.54
CA GLU A 111 -16.64 -10.76 -4.77
C GLU A 111 -15.19 -11.01 -5.24
N ARG A 112 -14.97 -11.00 -6.56
CA ARG A 112 -13.62 -11.12 -7.13
C ARG A 112 -12.75 -9.93 -6.75
N PHE A 113 -13.29 -8.72 -6.86
CA PHE A 113 -12.58 -7.50 -6.50
C PHE A 113 -12.22 -7.47 -5.01
N PHE A 114 -13.16 -7.83 -4.12
CA PHE A 114 -12.91 -7.86 -2.67
C PHE A 114 -11.71 -8.73 -2.30
N GLY A 115 -11.56 -9.91 -2.93
CA GLY A 115 -10.39 -10.78 -2.70
C GLY A 115 -9.06 -10.14 -3.10
N VAL A 116 -9.02 -9.44 -4.24
CA VAL A 116 -7.82 -8.72 -4.71
C VAL A 116 -7.54 -7.49 -3.83
N PHE A 117 -8.58 -6.73 -3.50
CA PHE A 117 -8.52 -5.58 -2.61
C PHE A 117 -7.94 -5.97 -1.24
N LYS A 118 -8.52 -6.98 -0.59
CA LYS A 118 -8.07 -7.47 0.72
C LYS A 118 -6.61 -7.92 0.69
N ARG A 119 -6.21 -8.66 -0.36
CA ARG A 119 -4.83 -9.11 -0.51
C ARG A 119 -3.85 -7.94 -0.57
N LEU A 120 -4.13 -6.94 -1.39
CA LEU A 120 -3.24 -5.79 -1.54
C LEU A 120 -3.17 -4.93 -0.28
N VAL A 121 -4.28 -4.79 0.45
CA VAL A 121 -4.31 -4.10 1.76
C VAL A 121 -3.44 -4.81 2.79
N LEU A 122 -3.59 -6.14 2.90
CA LEU A 122 -2.76 -6.92 3.82
C LEU A 122 -1.29 -6.87 3.41
N GLU A 123 -0.98 -7.02 2.13
CA GLU A 123 0.38 -6.90 1.62
C GLU A 123 1.01 -5.54 2.00
N ALA A 124 0.28 -4.44 1.76
CA ALA A 124 0.71 -3.10 2.14
C ALA A 124 1.02 -3.00 3.64
N PHE A 125 0.16 -3.55 4.49
CA PHE A 125 0.36 -3.54 5.94
C PHE A 125 1.59 -4.35 6.35
N PHE A 126 1.73 -5.60 5.85
CA PHE A 126 2.85 -6.47 6.20
C PHE A 126 4.20 -5.94 5.70
N GLN A 127 4.22 -5.15 4.62
CA GLN A 127 5.42 -4.49 4.12
C GLN A 127 5.70 -3.13 4.79
N SER A 128 4.76 -2.58 5.55
CA SER A 128 4.92 -1.30 6.23
C SER A 128 5.81 -1.41 7.47
N ASP A 129 6.44 -0.28 7.86
CA ASP A 129 7.16 -0.17 9.14
C ASP A 129 6.25 -0.47 10.34
N ALA A 130 4.97 -0.10 10.26
CA ALA A 130 4.00 -0.35 11.32
C ALA A 130 3.74 -1.85 11.50
N GLY A 131 3.49 -2.56 10.40
CA GLY A 131 3.32 -4.02 10.40
C GLY A 131 4.60 -4.74 10.82
N ALA A 132 5.76 -4.37 10.28
CA ALA A 132 7.05 -4.96 10.66
C ALA A 132 7.32 -4.84 12.17
N LYS A 133 7.06 -3.67 12.76
CA LYS A 133 7.18 -3.46 14.21
C LYS A 133 6.16 -4.29 14.99
N PHE A 134 4.90 -4.33 14.53
CA PHE A 134 3.83 -5.08 15.18
C PHE A 134 4.14 -6.58 15.28
N PHE A 135 4.67 -7.19 14.21
CA PHE A 135 5.05 -8.61 14.21
C PHE A 135 6.45 -8.88 14.81
N GLY A 136 7.16 -7.85 15.29
CA GLY A 136 8.51 -8.01 15.82
C GLY A 136 9.52 -8.50 14.78
N TYR A 137 9.35 -8.12 13.51
CA TYR A 137 10.25 -8.51 12.43
C TYR A 137 11.67 -8.00 12.69
N ARG A 138 12.67 -8.88 12.55
CA ARG A 138 14.10 -8.56 12.80
C ARG A 138 15.00 -8.75 11.57
N GLY A 139 14.44 -9.13 10.42
CA GLY A 139 15.23 -9.46 9.23
C GLY A 139 15.88 -8.24 8.55
N ASN A 140 15.44 -7.03 8.88
CA ASN A 140 16.06 -5.77 8.46
C ASN A 140 17.15 -5.28 9.43
N ALA A 141 17.43 -5.99 10.53
CA ALA A 141 18.51 -5.65 11.44
C ALA A 141 19.86 -6.07 10.82
N ALA A 142 20.78 -5.13 10.68
CA ALA A 142 22.14 -5.43 10.23
C ALA A 142 22.82 -6.38 11.22
N VAL A 143 23.33 -7.50 10.71
CA VAL A 143 24.16 -8.45 11.49
C VAL A 143 25.63 -8.21 11.17
N SER A 144 26.49 -8.34 12.18
CA SER A 144 27.95 -8.14 12.03
C SER A 144 28.66 -9.27 11.29
N GLY A 145 27.97 -10.39 11.04
CA GLY A 145 28.47 -11.53 10.28
C GLY A 145 27.36 -12.53 9.97
N PHE A 146 27.54 -13.32 8.92
CA PHE A 146 26.66 -14.43 8.58
C PHE A 146 27.11 -15.69 9.30
N ASN A 147 26.33 -16.16 10.28
CA ASN A 147 26.69 -17.31 11.11
C ASN A 147 26.55 -18.67 10.38
N GLY A 148 26.07 -18.69 9.12
CA GLY A 148 25.84 -19.92 8.38
C GLY A 148 24.79 -20.83 9.03
N CYS A 149 24.68 -22.04 8.50
CA CYS A 149 23.99 -23.13 9.21
C CYS A 149 24.99 -23.77 10.18
N ALA A 150 24.67 -23.78 11.48
CA ALA A 150 25.38 -24.65 12.42
C ALA A 150 25.15 -26.11 11.97
N ARG A 151 26.24 -26.84 11.77
CA ARG A 151 26.23 -28.21 11.27
C ARG A 151 25.86 -29.20 12.35
#